data_AF-A0AAV3YH33-F1
#
_entry.id   AF-A0AAV3YH33-F1
#
_cell.length_a   1.000
_cell.length_b   1.000
_cell.length_c   1.000
_cell.angle_alpha   90.00
_cell.angle_beta   90.00
_cell.angle_gamma   90.00
#
_symmetry.space_group_name_H-M   'P 1'
#
loop_
_entity.id
_entity.type
_entity.pdbx_description
1 polymer ?
#
loop_
_entity_poly.entity_id
_entity_poly.type
_entity_poly.pdbx_seq_one_letter_code
_entity_poly.pdbx_strand_id
1 'polypeptide(L)'
;MARVTAFLALLGFVRALTPAQIMMHERRKEFCAPGTVASNDAAFMSCDECKAYEEHLTDVLKHETRPSQHYKIARDVCNKFVSMFGHNSTIKCPSLLKTFLKSIEYVIQADKLPDVCHLVGLCPDRDLATDDYMNMNEAGLNESTFPVKDIRFRDLKHKTPLKNILIDAWPRTMSNSSNITFVQISDIHFDPEYAEGSPTQCARVVCCHKVFQEDAMSAEYLFAGPFGDFNCDAPEKTITAILDFILTLDPQPDFFVYVGDSSVHALLESMKKKLEDNLRVNNLLVEKLRGIGPIYPAMGNHESHNNHAVHSISQRRCHKVFIIGQCGKHSYKVNIFAVLGRFDPVWNKQKDFVRDTLERARDQNAKVIFLSHMRPRYLGTYPEYAQYLDSLMAEFEDVIVLQLYGHDHDDSFLVHRDMKNTSRVVGTSLSAPSVTPFYDLRKGVNPAIRVFTLEAETWRPLDYTQYYVDLEESNSENNITLKFQYQFTEEYNLTDMSPASFASLSDRIYTDWVDFQIYENNLQVLTGGREKCSMDDLRCRRLLTCHTRTAEPRAYAACLRGESLF
;
A
#
# COMPACT_ATOMS: atom_id res chain seq x y z
N MET A 1 5.98 -22.88 -22.05
CA MET A 1 6.89 -21.73 -21.89
C MET A 1 6.46 -20.47 -22.65
N ALA A 2 5.18 -20.33 -23.09
CA ALA A 2 4.56 -19.29 -23.93
C ALA A 2 3.88 -18.12 -23.26
N ARG A 3 2.99 -18.46 -22.34
CA ARG A 3 2.21 -17.50 -21.58
C ARG A 3 3.18 -16.57 -20.81
N VAL A 4 4.26 -17.21 -20.37
CA VAL A 4 5.62 -16.77 -20.01
C VAL A 4 6.12 -15.44 -20.53
N THR A 5 6.10 -15.15 -21.83
CA THR A 5 6.77 -13.94 -22.32
C THR A 5 5.82 -12.81 -22.65
N ALA A 6 4.54 -13.13 -22.88
CA ALA A 6 3.46 -12.18 -22.69
C ALA A 6 3.52 -11.59 -21.27
N PHE A 7 3.66 -12.48 -20.30
CA PHE A 7 3.74 -12.15 -18.90
C PHE A 7 5.03 -11.43 -18.51
N LEU A 8 6.21 -11.87 -18.98
CA LEU A 8 7.51 -11.19 -18.72
C LEU A 8 7.51 -9.74 -19.20
N ALA A 9 6.82 -9.47 -20.30
CA ALA A 9 6.80 -8.15 -20.89
C ALA A 9 5.75 -7.23 -20.30
N LEU A 10 4.62 -7.80 -19.86
CA LEU A 10 3.62 -7.06 -19.10
C LEU A 10 3.93 -6.93 -17.61
N LEU A 11 4.76 -7.77 -16.99
CA LEU A 11 5.18 -7.62 -15.58
C LEU A 11 6.33 -6.65 -15.35
N GLY A 12 7.29 -6.63 -16.29
CA GLY A 12 8.22 -5.52 -16.34
C GLY A 12 7.44 -4.20 -16.40
N PHE A 13 6.34 -4.20 -17.15
CA PHE A 13 5.40 -3.11 -17.21
C PHE A 13 4.52 -2.95 -15.95
N VAL A 14 3.98 -3.99 -15.28
CA VAL A 14 3.17 -3.88 -14.03
C VAL A 14 4.01 -3.44 -12.81
N ARG A 15 5.34 -3.52 -12.88
CA ARG A 15 6.25 -2.91 -11.89
C ARG A 15 6.80 -1.56 -12.32
N ALA A 16 6.93 -1.28 -13.61
CA ALA A 16 7.33 0.04 -14.11
C ALA A 16 6.16 1.03 -14.14
N LEU A 17 4.94 0.50 -14.31
CA LEU A 17 3.69 1.07 -13.87
C LEU A 17 3.59 0.83 -12.37
N THR A 18 3.66 1.88 -11.57
CA THR A 18 3.04 1.83 -10.24
C THR A 18 1.55 1.47 -10.41
N PRO A 19 0.83 0.91 -9.41
CA PRO A 19 -0.64 0.72 -9.47
C PRO A 19 -1.38 1.98 -9.93
N ALA A 20 -0.72 3.08 -9.64
CA ALA A 20 -0.91 4.41 -10.11
C ALA A 20 -0.98 4.58 -11.66
N GLN A 21 -0.07 4.02 -12.45
CA GLN A 21 -0.10 4.17 -13.92
C GLN A 21 -1.16 3.25 -14.58
N ILE A 22 -1.63 2.20 -13.88
CA ILE A 22 -2.87 1.46 -14.23
C ILE A 22 -4.10 2.38 -14.08
N MET A 23 -4.11 3.31 -13.11
CA MET A 23 -5.19 4.30 -12.95
C MET A 23 -5.33 5.27 -14.14
N MET A 24 -4.27 5.55 -14.90
CA MET A 24 -4.38 6.37 -16.12
C MET A 24 -5.20 5.65 -17.20
N HIS A 25 -5.20 4.32 -17.19
CA HIS A 25 -5.89 3.52 -18.19
C HIS A 25 -7.40 3.38 -17.90
N GLU A 26 -7.80 3.13 -16.65
CA GLU A 26 -9.22 3.20 -16.26
C GLU A 26 -9.77 4.63 -16.46
N ARG A 27 -9.00 5.67 -16.09
CA ARG A 27 -9.41 7.05 -16.31
C ARG A 27 -9.66 7.39 -17.78
N ARG A 28 -8.87 6.85 -18.72
CA ARG A 28 -9.00 7.10 -20.17
C ARG A 28 -10.04 6.23 -20.87
N LYS A 29 -10.27 4.98 -20.45
CA LYS A 29 -11.24 4.07 -21.09
C LYS A 29 -12.69 4.49 -20.91
N GLU A 30 -13.00 5.21 -19.85
CA GLU A 30 -14.32 5.80 -19.63
C GLU A 30 -14.60 7.05 -20.50
N PHE A 31 -13.65 7.55 -21.29
CA PHE A 31 -13.82 8.74 -22.15
C PHE A 31 -14.35 8.46 -23.57
N CYS A 32 -14.76 7.23 -23.90
CA CYS A 32 -15.34 6.95 -25.22
C CYS A 32 -16.87 6.80 -25.16
N ALA A 33 -17.57 7.94 -25.23
CA ALA A 33 -18.89 8.07 -25.85
C ALA A 33 -18.86 9.23 -26.86
N PRO A 34 -19.63 9.19 -27.96
CA PRO A 34 -19.24 9.82 -29.22
C PRO A 34 -19.51 11.33 -29.22
N GLY A 35 -18.45 12.14 -29.24
CA GLY A 35 -18.59 13.59 -29.34
C GLY A 35 -17.28 14.37 -29.26
N THR A 36 -16.53 14.38 -30.37
CA THR A 36 -15.60 15.45 -30.81
C THR A 36 -14.68 16.13 -29.78
N VAL A 37 -13.42 15.68 -29.69
CA VAL A 37 -12.23 16.57 -29.60
C VAL A 37 -11.07 15.93 -30.37
N ALA A 38 -10.34 16.75 -31.12
CA ALA A 38 -9.39 16.37 -32.16
C ALA A 38 -8.05 15.83 -31.62
N SER A 39 -7.79 14.56 -31.97
CA SER A 39 -6.55 13.93 -32.44
C SER A 39 -5.20 14.61 -32.13
N ASN A 40 -4.51 14.06 -31.13
CA ASN A 40 -3.16 13.52 -31.30
C ASN A 40 -3.06 12.18 -30.55
N ASP A 41 -4.05 11.31 -30.81
CA ASP A 41 -4.19 10.02 -30.17
C ASP A 41 -3.14 9.04 -30.69
N ALA A 42 -2.13 8.75 -29.87
CA ALA A 42 -1.45 7.47 -29.98
C ALA A 42 -2.52 6.38 -29.73
N ALA A 43 -2.84 5.58 -30.74
CA ALA A 43 -3.84 4.52 -30.64
C ALA A 43 -3.49 3.54 -29.49
N PHE A 44 -4.30 3.52 -28.43
CA PHE A 44 -4.14 2.62 -27.30
C PHE A 44 -4.83 1.27 -27.55
N MET A 45 -4.24 0.18 -27.05
CA MET A 45 -4.71 -1.20 -27.23
C MET A 45 -6.07 -1.45 -26.53
N SER A 46 -7.02 -2.07 -27.23
CA SER A 46 -8.32 -2.51 -26.69
C SER A 46 -8.21 -3.77 -25.82
N CYS A 47 -9.27 -4.13 -25.07
CA CYS A 47 -9.29 -5.41 -24.32
C CYS A 47 -9.13 -6.60 -25.28
N ASP A 48 -9.84 -6.61 -26.40
CA ASP A 48 -9.78 -7.68 -27.40
C ASP A 48 -8.40 -7.77 -28.06
N GLU A 49 -7.79 -6.63 -28.37
CA GLU A 49 -6.43 -6.58 -28.90
C GLU A 49 -5.41 -7.08 -27.86
N CYS A 50 -5.58 -6.72 -26.59
CA CYS A 50 -4.76 -7.25 -25.51
C CYS A 50 -4.92 -8.76 -25.38
N LYS A 51 -6.16 -9.27 -25.47
CA LYS A 51 -6.46 -10.69 -25.37
C LYS A 51 -5.89 -11.50 -26.53
N ALA A 52 -6.08 -11.01 -27.76
CA ALA A 52 -5.47 -11.62 -28.93
C ALA A 52 -3.93 -11.61 -28.83
N TYR A 53 -3.35 -10.55 -28.29
CA TYR A 53 -1.92 -10.43 -28.08
C TYR A 53 -1.40 -11.39 -26.99
N GLU A 54 -2.12 -11.48 -25.85
CA GLU A 54 -1.87 -12.41 -24.76
C GLU A 54 -1.92 -13.86 -25.28
N GLU A 55 -2.93 -14.22 -26.07
CA GLU A 55 -3.09 -15.54 -26.68
C GLU A 55 -2.00 -15.85 -27.71
N HIS A 56 -1.65 -14.90 -28.57
CA HIS A 56 -0.60 -15.09 -29.58
C HIS A 56 0.76 -15.35 -28.91
N LEU A 57 1.14 -14.54 -27.93
CA LEU A 57 2.37 -14.77 -27.17
C LEU A 57 2.31 -16.10 -26.42
N THR A 58 1.16 -16.41 -25.82
CA THR A 58 0.81 -17.70 -25.22
C THR A 58 0.88 -18.90 -26.17
N ASP A 59 0.95 -18.68 -27.47
CA ASP A 59 1.21 -19.75 -28.42
C ASP A 59 2.69 -19.79 -28.81
N VAL A 60 3.27 -18.62 -29.13
CA VAL A 60 4.66 -18.49 -29.61
C VAL A 60 5.64 -19.19 -28.70
N LEU A 61 5.61 -18.96 -27.39
CA LEU A 61 6.64 -19.55 -26.53
C LEU A 61 6.28 -20.92 -25.94
N LYS A 62 5.14 -21.51 -26.33
CA LYS A 62 4.74 -22.89 -25.94
C LYS A 62 5.60 -23.84 -26.77
N HIS A 63 5.94 -23.37 -27.96
CA HIS A 63 6.76 -24.00 -28.97
C HIS A 63 8.24 -23.60 -28.92
N GLU A 64 8.64 -22.59 -28.14
CA GLU A 64 10.05 -22.18 -27.97
C GLU A 64 10.64 -22.78 -26.68
N THR A 65 11.74 -23.52 -26.79
CA THR A 65 12.36 -24.26 -25.67
C THR A 65 13.68 -23.65 -25.20
N ARG A 66 14.21 -22.63 -25.90
CA ARG A 66 15.51 -22.02 -25.59
C ARG A 66 15.36 -20.82 -24.64
N PRO A 67 15.98 -20.83 -23.45
CA PRO A 67 15.91 -19.72 -22.49
C PRO A 67 16.37 -18.36 -23.04
N SER A 68 17.37 -18.37 -23.94
CA SER A 68 17.87 -17.15 -24.59
C SER A 68 16.83 -16.49 -25.51
N GLN A 69 15.93 -17.26 -26.11
CA GLN A 69 14.85 -16.72 -26.94
C GLN A 69 13.70 -16.19 -26.08
N HIS A 70 13.40 -16.81 -24.94
CA HIS A 70 12.42 -16.26 -23.98
C HIS A 70 12.83 -14.88 -23.48
N TYR A 71 14.11 -14.70 -23.14
CA TYR A 71 14.63 -13.40 -22.74
C TYR A 71 14.54 -12.37 -23.88
N LYS A 72 14.86 -12.76 -25.11
CA LYS A 72 14.80 -11.87 -26.27
C LYS A 72 13.37 -11.40 -26.53
N ILE A 73 12.41 -12.31 -26.56
CA ILE A 73 10.99 -11.98 -26.75
C ILE A 73 10.50 -11.11 -25.59
N ALA A 74 10.95 -11.36 -24.35
CA ALA A 74 10.54 -10.58 -23.18
C ALA A 74 10.98 -9.13 -23.29
N ARG A 75 12.23 -8.95 -23.71
CA ARG A 75 12.83 -7.64 -23.93
C ARG A 75 12.11 -6.90 -25.06
N ASP A 76 11.84 -7.57 -26.17
CA ASP A 76 11.26 -6.94 -27.36
C ASP A 76 9.81 -6.51 -27.10
N VAL A 77 9.03 -7.32 -26.39
CA VAL A 77 7.69 -6.92 -25.97
C VAL A 77 7.73 -5.82 -24.90
N CYS A 78 8.63 -5.90 -23.92
CA CYS A 78 8.80 -4.82 -22.92
C CYS A 78 9.11 -3.48 -23.61
N ASN A 79 10.05 -3.47 -24.57
CA ASN A 79 10.38 -2.27 -25.35
C ASN A 79 9.18 -1.76 -26.16
N LYS A 80 8.39 -2.66 -26.76
CA LYS A 80 7.20 -2.30 -27.54
C LYS A 80 6.13 -1.66 -26.66
N PHE A 81 5.84 -2.20 -25.48
CA PHE A 81 4.92 -1.61 -24.51
C PHE A 81 5.42 -0.25 -24.02
N VAL A 82 6.69 -0.15 -23.60
CA VAL A 82 7.30 1.11 -23.17
C VAL A 82 7.15 2.21 -24.26
N SER A 83 7.36 1.85 -25.53
CA SER A 83 7.19 2.79 -26.65
C SER A 83 5.74 3.21 -26.92
N MET A 84 4.75 2.38 -26.54
CA MET A 84 3.32 2.65 -26.78
C MET A 84 2.73 3.65 -25.77
N PHE A 85 3.21 3.67 -24.53
CA PHE A 85 2.70 4.58 -23.49
C PHE A 85 3.36 5.96 -23.49
N GLY A 86 4.06 6.31 -24.59
CA GLY A 86 4.63 7.65 -24.79
C GLY A 86 5.75 8.01 -23.81
N HIS A 87 6.24 7.05 -23.01
CA HIS A 87 7.34 7.32 -22.11
C HIS A 87 8.64 7.39 -22.91
N ASN A 88 9.31 8.54 -22.80
CA ASN A 88 10.69 8.76 -23.24
C ASN A 88 11.69 7.99 -22.33
N SER A 89 11.37 6.73 -22.01
CA SER A 89 11.60 6.17 -20.68
C SER A 89 13.04 5.74 -20.42
N THR A 90 13.51 6.03 -19.22
CA THR A 90 14.69 5.46 -18.56
C THR A 90 14.52 3.98 -18.15
N ILE A 91 13.38 3.35 -18.46
CA ILE A 91 13.11 1.95 -18.13
C ILE A 91 13.98 1.06 -19.03
N LYS A 92 15.12 0.63 -18.48
CA LYS A 92 16.00 -0.34 -19.14
C LYS A 92 15.41 -1.73 -19.00
N CYS A 93 14.50 -2.12 -19.91
CA CYS A 93 13.90 -3.46 -20.00
C CYS A 93 14.90 -4.61 -19.78
N PRO A 94 16.15 -4.56 -20.31
CA PRO A 94 17.15 -5.58 -20.01
C PRO A 94 17.50 -5.74 -18.52
N SER A 95 17.62 -4.63 -17.79
CA SER A 95 17.93 -4.60 -16.35
C SER A 95 16.76 -5.12 -15.52
N LEU A 96 15.55 -4.70 -15.88
CA LEU A 96 14.31 -5.12 -15.23
C LEU A 96 14.09 -6.63 -15.37
N LEU A 97 14.26 -7.15 -16.58
CA LEU A 97 14.19 -8.58 -16.85
C LEU A 97 15.27 -9.32 -16.06
N LYS A 98 16.51 -8.81 -15.98
CA LYS A 98 17.57 -9.45 -15.19
C LYS A 98 17.21 -9.58 -13.70
N THR A 99 16.53 -8.59 -13.13
CA THR A 99 16.07 -8.63 -11.73
C THR A 99 14.98 -9.66 -11.49
N PHE A 100 14.02 -9.79 -12.42
CA PHE A 100 12.81 -10.59 -12.19
C PHE A 100 12.77 -11.93 -12.92
N LEU A 101 13.69 -12.21 -13.85
CA LEU A 101 13.63 -13.40 -14.72
C LEU A 101 13.47 -14.70 -13.92
N LYS A 102 14.21 -14.87 -12.82
CA LYS A 102 14.13 -16.09 -11.99
C LYS A 102 12.80 -16.24 -11.25
N SER A 103 12.29 -15.15 -10.67
CA SER A 103 10.96 -15.15 -10.03
C SER A 103 9.87 -15.48 -11.03
N ILE A 104 10.01 -14.96 -12.25
CA ILE A 104 9.07 -15.17 -13.32
C ILE A 104 9.17 -16.61 -13.85
N GLU A 105 10.37 -17.14 -14.11
CA GLU A 105 10.62 -18.55 -14.48
C GLU A 105 9.99 -19.54 -13.48
N TYR A 106 10.02 -19.21 -12.18
CA TYR A 106 9.37 -20.01 -11.14
C TYR A 106 7.84 -20.05 -11.28
N VAL A 107 7.20 -18.88 -11.41
CA VAL A 107 5.73 -18.76 -11.59
C VAL A 107 5.27 -19.48 -12.85
N ILE A 108 6.10 -19.42 -13.89
CA ILE A 108 5.92 -20.09 -15.16
C ILE A 108 5.92 -21.61 -15.03
N GLN A 109 6.85 -22.18 -14.26
CA GLN A 109 6.97 -23.63 -14.07
C GLN A 109 5.77 -24.21 -13.28
N ALA A 110 5.08 -23.38 -12.51
CA ALA A 110 3.90 -23.77 -11.75
C ALA A 110 2.57 -23.76 -12.56
N ASP A 111 2.59 -23.42 -13.85
CA ASP A 111 1.43 -23.32 -14.77
C ASP A 111 0.23 -22.51 -14.24
N LYS A 112 0.51 -21.49 -13.41
CA LYS A 112 -0.49 -20.62 -12.76
C LYS A 112 -0.30 -19.16 -13.17
N LEU A 113 -0.49 -18.87 -14.46
CA LEU A 113 -0.29 -17.52 -14.99
C LEU A 113 -1.56 -16.66 -14.83
N PRO A 114 -1.44 -15.40 -14.40
CA PRO A 114 -2.59 -14.54 -14.21
C PRO A 114 -3.12 -14.04 -15.55
N ASP A 115 -4.39 -13.67 -15.57
CA ASP A 115 -4.99 -12.94 -16.68
C ASP A 115 -4.36 -11.54 -16.77
N VAL A 116 -3.49 -11.36 -17.76
CA VAL A 116 -2.62 -10.19 -17.82
C VAL A 116 -3.39 -8.93 -18.20
N CYS A 117 -4.36 -9.05 -19.12
CA CYS A 117 -5.17 -7.92 -19.56
C CYS A 117 -6.07 -7.38 -18.44
N HIS A 118 -6.55 -8.23 -17.53
CA HIS A 118 -7.25 -7.78 -16.32
C HIS A 118 -6.29 -7.20 -15.30
N LEU A 119 -5.09 -7.79 -15.13
CA LEU A 119 -4.08 -7.31 -14.19
C LEU A 119 -3.65 -5.85 -14.46
N VAL A 120 -3.58 -5.45 -15.73
CA VAL A 120 -3.23 -4.07 -16.14
C VAL A 120 -4.43 -3.17 -16.42
N GLY A 121 -5.65 -3.61 -16.08
CA GLY A 121 -6.87 -2.82 -16.28
C GLY A 121 -7.25 -2.60 -17.75
N LEU A 122 -6.69 -3.37 -18.70
CA LEU A 122 -7.11 -3.32 -20.11
C LEU A 122 -8.47 -4.01 -20.31
N CYS A 123 -8.85 -4.94 -19.45
CA CYS A 123 -10.16 -5.57 -19.45
C CYS A 123 -10.87 -5.29 -18.12
N PRO A 124 -12.20 -5.10 -18.13
CA PRO A 124 -12.97 -4.95 -16.90
C PRO A 124 -12.80 -6.17 -16.01
N ASP A 125 -12.73 -5.99 -14.69
CA ASP A 125 -12.71 -7.09 -13.73
C ASP A 125 -13.86 -8.06 -14.04
N ARG A 126 -13.57 -9.37 -14.18
CA ARG A 126 -14.59 -10.37 -14.49
C ARG A 126 -15.71 -10.33 -13.45
N ASP A 127 -16.95 -10.56 -13.89
CA ASP A 127 -18.08 -10.82 -13.00
C ASP A 127 -17.79 -12.06 -12.13
N LEU A 128 -17.27 -11.83 -10.93
CA LEU A 128 -16.85 -12.90 -10.00
C LEU A 128 -18.03 -13.74 -9.46
N ALA A 129 -19.27 -13.47 -9.86
CA ALA A 129 -20.42 -14.28 -9.48
C ALA A 129 -20.90 -15.28 -10.56
N THR A 130 -20.30 -15.30 -11.75
CA THR A 130 -20.57 -16.39 -12.71
C THR A 130 -19.44 -17.41 -12.63
N ASP A 131 -19.68 -18.42 -11.80
CA ASP A 131 -19.25 -19.82 -11.93
C ASP A 131 -17.85 -20.07 -12.52
N ASP A 132 -16.86 -20.31 -11.63
CA ASP A 132 -15.90 -21.44 -11.71
C ASP A 132 -14.72 -21.31 -10.73
N TYR A 133 -14.42 -20.10 -10.22
CA TYR A 133 -13.20 -19.89 -9.40
C TYR A 133 -13.32 -20.32 -7.93
N MET A 134 -14.54 -20.40 -7.38
CA MET A 134 -14.80 -20.88 -6.02
C MET A 134 -14.89 -22.42 -5.93
N ASN A 135 -14.93 -23.13 -7.06
CA ASN A 135 -15.10 -24.60 -7.13
C ASN A 135 -13.80 -25.37 -7.39
N MET A 136 -12.63 -24.73 -7.38
CA MET A 136 -11.34 -25.45 -7.45
C MET A 136 -10.98 -26.03 -6.07
N ASN A 137 -11.75 -27.01 -5.62
CA ASN A 137 -11.36 -27.93 -4.56
C ASN A 137 -10.10 -28.70 -4.98
N GLU A 138 -9.14 -28.77 -4.05
CA GLU A 138 -8.16 -29.86 -3.89
C GLU A 138 -7.62 -30.53 -5.17
N ALA A 139 -7.09 -29.76 -6.12
CA ALA A 139 -6.16 -30.34 -7.10
C ALA A 139 -4.82 -30.59 -6.38
N GLY A 140 -4.70 -31.80 -5.80
CA GLY A 140 -3.60 -32.27 -4.96
C GLY A 140 -2.22 -31.83 -5.43
N LEU A 141 -1.63 -30.89 -4.69
CA LEU A 141 -0.21 -30.59 -4.78
C LEU A 141 0.52 -31.51 -3.79
N ASN A 142 1.26 -32.47 -4.33
CA ASN A 142 2.14 -33.32 -3.57
C ASN A 142 3.27 -32.45 -2.99
N GLU A 143 3.41 -32.40 -1.65
CA GLU A 143 4.44 -31.62 -0.93
C GLU A 143 5.87 -31.94 -1.39
N SER A 144 6.07 -33.07 -2.06
CA SER A 144 7.37 -33.60 -2.48
C SER A 144 7.98 -32.95 -3.74
N THR A 145 7.23 -32.13 -4.49
CA THR A 145 7.76 -31.47 -5.72
C THR A 145 8.47 -30.14 -5.47
N PHE A 146 8.65 -29.72 -4.22
CA PHE A 146 9.33 -28.48 -3.88
C PHE A 146 10.79 -28.74 -3.46
N PRO A 147 11.79 -28.58 -4.35
CA PRO A 147 13.15 -28.37 -3.90
C PRO A 147 13.28 -26.90 -3.49
N VAL A 148 12.59 -26.50 -2.42
CA VAL A 148 13.20 -25.52 -1.53
C VAL A 148 14.38 -26.30 -0.96
N LYS A 149 15.55 -26.24 -1.63
CA LYS A 149 16.80 -26.59 -0.96
C LYS A 149 16.75 -25.78 0.30
N ASP A 150 16.58 -26.49 1.43
CA ASP A 150 16.37 -25.90 2.73
C ASP A 150 17.20 -24.62 2.83
N ILE A 151 16.58 -23.45 2.76
CA ILE A 151 17.16 -22.30 3.43
C ILE A 151 16.94 -22.65 4.89
N ARG A 152 17.83 -23.51 5.40
CA ARG A 152 17.86 -23.82 6.81
C ARG A 152 18.06 -22.47 7.46
N PHE A 153 17.21 -22.11 8.40
CA PHE A 153 17.43 -20.98 9.30
C PHE A 153 18.85 -20.98 9.95
N ARG A 154 19.62 -22.07 9.80
CA ARG A 154 21.04 -22.18 10.13
C ARG A 154 21.99 -21.37 9.23
N ASP A 155 21.61 -21.01 8.00
CA ASP A 155 22.49 -20.30 7.06
C ASP A 155 22.45 -18.77 7.25
N LEU A 156 21.50 -18.26 8.04
CA LEU A 156 21.50 -16.91 8.61
C LEU A 156 22.29 -16.82 9.94
N LYS A 157 23.23 -17.74 10.17
CA LYS A 157 24.29 -17.55 11.17
C LYS A 157 25.28 -16.50 10.69
N HIS A 158 24.83 -15.25 10.55
CA HIS A 158 25.73 -14.15 10.81
C HIS A 158 26.20 -14.30 12.26
N LYS A 159 27.52 -14.38 12.40
CA LYS A 159 28.29 -14.56 13.63
C LYS A 159 28.23 -13.34 14.55
N THR A 160 27.09 -12.68 14.65
CA THR A 160 26.77 -11.81 15.76
C THR A 160 25.66 -12.53 16.50
N PRO A 161 25.97 -13.26 17.59
CA PRO A 161 24.92 -13.63 18.50
C PRO A 161 24.14 -12.34 18.81
N LEU A 162 22.82 -12.35 18.67
CA LEU A 162 21.94 -11.48 19.46
C LEU A 162 22.11 -11.89 20.93
N LYS A 163 23.33 -11.77 21.45
CA LYS A 163 23.68 -11.95 22.85
C LYS A 163 23.23 -10.66 23.50
N ASN A 164 22.20 -10.78 24.32
CA ASN A 164 21.71 -9.75 25.22
C ASN A 164 20.97 -8.59 24.54
N ILE A 165 20.02 -8.87 23.63
CA ILE A 165 18.76 -8.11 23.73
C ILE A 165 17.96 -8.81 24.81
N LEU A 166 18.32 -8.51 26.07
CA LEU A 166 17.37 -8.70 27.14
C LEU A 166 16.10 -7.99 26.68
N ILE A 167 14.97 -8.70 26.62
CA ILE A 167 13.66 -8.06 26.73
C ILE A 167 13.63 -7.55 28.17
N ASP A 168 14.40 -6.49 28.44
CA ASP A 168 14.32 -5.77 29.69
C ASP A 168 12.87 -5.33 29.78
N ALA A 169 12.22 -5.71 30.88
CA ALA A 169 10.86 -5.32 31.16
C ALA A 169 10.73 -3.81 30.89
N TRP A 170 9.80 -3.45 30.00
CA TRP A 170 9.59 -2.07 29.58
C TRP A 170 9.50 -1.17 30.82
N PRO A 171 10.29 -0.08 30.93
CA PRO A 171 10.46 0.65 32.18
C PRO A 171 9.22 1.37 32.73
N ARG A 172 8.10 1.39 31.99
CA ARG A 172 6.86 2.04 32.43
C ARG A 172 5.76 1.02 32.71
N THR A 173 5.33 0.98 33.96
CA THR A 173 3.91 0.78 34.27
C THR A 173 3.15 1.84 33.47
N MET A 174 2.22 1.42 32.60
CA MET A 174 1.35 2.37 31.92
C MET A 174 0.76 3.36 32.92
N SER A 175 0.62 4.61 32.49
CA SER A 175 0.00 5.66 33.29
C SER A 175 -1.32 5.14 33.87
N ASN A 176 -1.65 5.48 35.11
CA ASN A 176 -2.94 5.19 35.75
C ASN A 176 -4.08 6.04 35.12
N SER A 177 -3.90 6.40 33.85
CA SER A 177 -4.77 7.18 32.98
C SER A 177 -5.91 6.30 32.50
N SER A 178 -7.11 6.89 32.41
CA SER A 178 -8.26 6.26 31.77
C SER A 178 -8.06 6.05 30.27
N ASN A 179 -7.03 6.68 29.69
CA ASN A 179 -6.77 6.68 28.26
C ASN A 179 -5.37 6.16 27.94
N ILE A 180 -5.27 5.47 26.80
CA ILE A 180 -4.05 4.98 26.17
C ILE A 180 -3.79 5.80 24.91
N THR A 181 -2.56 6.24 24.70
CA THR A 181 -2.18 6.99 23.49
C THR A 181 -1.14 6.21 22.69
N PHE A 182 -1.27 6.17 21.36
CA PHE A 182 -0.24 5.56 20.51
C PHE A 182 -0.08 6.34 19.20
N VAL A 183 1.11 6.24 18.59
CA VAL A 183 1.38 6.88 17.28
C VAL A 183 1.43 5.83 16.18
N GLN A 184 0.74 6.10 15.09
CA GLN A 184 0.86 5.37 13.82
C GLN A 184 1.80 6.14 12.88
N ILE A 185 2.82 5.43 12.40
CA ILE A 185 3.79 5.88 11.41
C ILE A 185 3.68 4.97 10.19
N SER A 186 3.69 5.54 8.99
CA SER A 186 3.57 4.78 7.73
C SER A 186 4.46 5.38 6.64
N ASP A 187 4.90 4.53 5.70
CA ASP A 187 5.49 4.95 4.42
C ASP A 187 6.60 5.98 4.62
N ILE A 188 7.64 5.59 5.36
CA ILE A 188 8.80 6.46 5.66
C ILE A 188 9.59 6.76 4.39
N HIS A 189 9.78 5.73 3.55
CA HIS A 189 10.62 5.77 2.35
C HIS A 189 11.85 6.67 2.53
N PHE A 190 12.73 6.23 3.42
CA PHE A 190 13.95 6.96 3.71
C PHE A 190 14.88 6.94 2.50
N ASP A 191 15.22 8.12 2.00
CA ASP A 191 16.16 8.32 0.92
C ASP A 191 17.55 8.71 1.43
N PRO A 192 18.50 7.76 1.52
CA PRO A 192 19.86 8.07 1.94
C PRO A 192 20.66 8.85 0.90
N GLU A 193 20.17 8.96 -0.34
CA GLU A 193 20.84 9.67 -1.44
C GLU A 193 20.20 11.04 -1.73
N TYR A 194 19.15 11.41 -0.98
CA TYR A 194 18.53 12.72 -1.07
C TYR A 194 19.56 13.83 -0.90
N ALA A 195 19.53 14.79 -1.83
CA ALA A 195 20.44 15.91 -1.86
C ALA A 195 19.70 17.23 -2.08
N GLU A 196 19.75 18.10 -1.07
CA GLU A 196 19.34 19.49 -1.20
C GLU A 196 20.01 20.17 -2.40
N GLY A 197 19.25 20.99 -3.14
CA GLY A 197 19.71 21.70 -4.33
C GLY A 197 19.86 20.83 -5.58
N SER A 198 19.45 19.55 -5.54
CA SER A 198 19.42 18.69 -6.72
C SER A 198 18.09 18.83 -7.49
N PRO A 199 18.00 18.37 -8.75
CA PRO A 199 16.78 18.49 -9.54
C PRO A 199 15.63 17.66 -8.96
N THR A 200 14.46 18.28 -8.81
CA THR A 200 13.23 17.59 -8.38
C THR A 200 12.50 16.92 -9.53
N GLN A 201 12.82 17.33 -10.76
CA GLN A 201 12.30 16.75 -11.99
C GLN A 201 13.43 16.05 -12.73
N CYS A 202 13.26 14.76 -12.98
CA CYS A 202 14.24 13.91 -13.64
C CYS A 202 13.51 12.79 -14.38
N ALA A 203 14.23 12.08 -15.24
CA ALA A 203 13.62 10.99 -16.01
C ALA A 203 13.47 9.68 -15.20
N ARG A 204 13.62 9.69 -13.87
CA ARG A 204 13.53 8.50 -12.98
C ARG A 204 12.27 8.57 -12.12
N VAL A 205 11.96 7.45 -11.45
CA VAL A 205 10.83 7.37 -10.50
C VAL A 205 11.06 8.26 -9.28
N VAL A 206 12.27 8.24 -8.72
CA VAL A 206 12.69 9.13 -7.63
C VAL A 206 13.79 10.05 -8.12
N CYS A 207 13.64 11.33 -7.86
CA CYS A 207 14.59 12.39 -8.20
C CYS A 207 15.36 12.84 -6.94
N CYS A 208 15.80 14.10 -6.90
CA CYS A 208 16.51 14.68 -5.76
C CYS A 208 17.84 14.03 -5.37
N HIS A 209 18.56 13.41 -6.31
CA HIS A 209 19.92 12.91 -6.07
C HIS A 209 20.96 13.74 -6.84
N LYS A 210 22.16 13.92 -6.28
CA LYS A 210 23.26 14.68 -6.94
C LYS A 210 23.62 14.14 -8.33
N VAL A 211 23.51 12.83 -8.51
CA VAL A 211 23.94 12.13 -9.73
C VAL A 211 23.09 12.50 -10.96
N PHE A 212 21.90 13.08 -10.76
CA PHE A 212 20.99 13.45 -11.85
C PHE A 212 21.12 14.90 -12.32
N GLN A 213 22.15 15.63 -11.86
CA GLN A 213 22.45 16.98 -12.36
C GLN A 213 22.75 17.02 -13.88
N GLU A 214 23.22 15.92 -14.47
CA GLU A 214 23.50 15.84 -15.93
C GLU A 214 22.27 15.48 -16.77
N ASP A 215 21.23 14.88 -16.16
CA ASP A 215 19.95 14.54 -16.82
C ASP A 215 18.99 15.75 -16.86
N ALA A 216 19.48 16.92 -16.42
CA ALA A 216 18.75 18.18 -16.31
C ALA A 216 18.61 18.87 -17.70
N MET A 217 17.63 18.47 -18.49
CA MET A 217 17.14 19.22 -19.64
C MET A 217 16.50 20.60 -19.28
N SER A 218 17.30 21.68 -19.41
CA SER A 218 16.92 23.11 -19.60
C SER A 218 16.82 24.05 -18.37
N ALA A 219 16.85 25.37 -18.59
CA ALA A 219 17.15 26.42 -17.60
C ALA A 219 16.01 26.81 -16.62
N GLU A 220 15.01 25.95 -16.41
CA GLU A 220 13.79 26.22 -15.62
C GLU A 220 13.60 25.24 -14.43
N TYR A 221 14.70 24.80 -13.80
CA TYR A 221 14.64 23.77 -12.75
C TYR A 221 14.11 24.28 -11.40
N LEU A 222 13.14 23.53 -10.85
CA LEU A 222 12.84 23.49 -9.42
C LEU A 222 13.90 22.62 -8.71
N PHE A 223 14.38 23.09 -7.56
CA PHE A 223 15.45 22.44 -6.81
C PHE A 223 14.94 21.92 -5.47
N ALA A 224 15.47 20.76 -5.07
CA ALA A 224 15.09 20.04 -3.87
C ALA A 224 15.37 20.89 -2.63
N GLY A 225 14.35 21.10 -1.79
CA GLY A 225 14.50 21.85 -0.54
C GLY A 225 15.29 21.08 0.52
N PRO A 226 15.66 21.73 1.64
CA PRO A 226 16.37 21.07 2.73
C PRO A 226 15.56 19.96 3.42
N PHE A 227 14.22 20.03 3.40
CA PHE A 227 13.33 19.09 4.11
C PHE A 227 12.55 18.15 3.19
N GLY A 228 12.80 18.19 1.88
CA GLY A 228 12.10 17.32 0.93
C GLY A 228 11.52 18.10 -0.25
N ASP A 229 10.95 17.34 -1.17
CA ASP A 229 10.15 17.82 -2.29
C ASP A 229 9.05 16.78 -2.58
N PHE A 230 7.91 17.24 -3.09
CA PHE A 230 6.77 16.37 -3.41
C PHE A 230 7.03 15.35 -4.53
N ASN A 231 8.14 15.47 -5.26
CA ASN A 231 8.59 14.50 -6.27
C ASN A 231 9.69 13.56 -5.76
N CYS A 232 9.99 13.58 -4.46
CA CYS A 232 11.13 12.89 -3.90
C CYS A 232 10.81 12.18 -2.59
N ASP A 233 11.55 11.09 -2.32
CA ASP A 233 11.45 10.38 -1.05
C ASP A 233 12.07 11.18 0.10
N ALA A 234 11.79 10.79 1.35
CA ALA A 234 12.07 11.62 2.51
C ALA A 234 13.57 11.68 2.87
N PRO A 235 14.14 12.89 3.10
CA PRO A 235 15.45 13.02 3.70
C PRO A 235 15.44 12.69 5.19
N GLU A 236 16.62 12.32 5.72
CA GLU A 236 16.83 12.04 7.15
C GLU A 236 16.41 13.20 8.06
N LYS A 237 16.61 14.46 7.61
CA LYS A 237 16.24 15.66 8.35
C LYS A 237 14.74 15.67 8.71
N THR A 238 13.89 15.31 7.77
CA THR A 238 12.43 15.32 7.94
C THR A 238 11.95 14.18 8.82
N ILE A 239 12.50 12.98 8.59
CA ILE A 239 12.21 11.80 9.42
C ILE A 239 12.62 12.08 10.87
N THR A 240 13.81 12.64 11.08
CA THR A 240 14.32 12.95 12.42
C THR A 240 13.46 14.01 13.10
N ALA A 241 13.06 15.08 12.40
CA ALA A 241 12.19 16.11 12.96
C ALA A 241 10.81 15.55 13.39
N ILE A 242 10.23 14.65 12.61
CA ILE A 242 8.98 13.96 12.96
C ILE A 242 9.18 13.10 14.22
N LEU A 243 10.26 12.31 14.27
CA LEU A 243 10.54 11.47 15.43
C LEU A 243 10.83 12.30 16.68
N ASP A 244 11.53 13.43 16.56
CA ASP A 244 11.80 14.33 17.66
C ASP A 244 10.52 15.01 18.18
N PHE A 245 9.60 15.40 17.29
CA PHE A 245 8.28 15.89 17.69
C PHE A 245 7.50 14.84 18.50
N ILE A 246 7.54 13.57 18.10
CA ILE A 246 6.87 12.48 18.86
C ILE A 246 7.37 12.41 20.31
N LEU A 247 8.65 12.72 20.57
CA LEU A 247 9.21 12.75 21.92
C LEU A 247 8.65 13.91 22.78
N THR A 248 8.09 14.94 22.14
CA THR A 248 7.50 16.12 22.79
C THR A 248 6.01 16.01 23.06
N LEU A 249 5.35 14.96 22.55
CA LEU A 249 3.92 14.73 22.78
C LEU A 249 3.60 14.58 24.26
N ASP A 250 2.51 15.20 24.68
CA ASP A 250 1.94 15.08 26.02
C ASP A 250 0.43 14.77 25.92
N PRO A 251 -0.05 13.63 26.46
CA PRO A 251 0.73 12.58 27.11
C PRO A 251 1.69 11.89 26.14
N GLN A 252 2.82 11.41 26.68
CA GLN A 252 3.73 10.57 25.88
C GLN A 252 3.03 9.27 25.44
N PRO A 253 3.24 8.81 24.20
CA PRO A 253 2.63 7.57 23.70
C PRO A 253 3.02 6.32 24.50
N ASP A 254 2.06 5.43 24.75
CA ASP A 254 2.25 4.14 25.42
C ASP A 254 2.91 3.09 24.50
N PHE A 255 2.71 3.22 23.19
CA PHE A 255 3.33 2.40 22.15
C PHE A 255 3.30 3.07 20.78
N PHE A 256 3.94 2.43 19.81
CA PHE A 256 4.04 2.88 18.43
C PHE A 256 3.63 1.75 17.49
N VAL A 257 2.99 2.12 16.39
CA VAL A 257 2.67 1.24 15.27
C VAL A 257 3.41 1.75 14.05
N TYR A 258 4.15 0.87 13.38
CA TYR A 258 4.84 1.20 12.13
C TYR A 258 4.38 0.28 11.01
N VAL A 259 3.59 0.79 10.07
CA VAL A 259 2.95 -0.04 9.03
C VAL A 259 3.76 -0.15 7.73
N GLY A 260 5.10 -0.13 7.82
CA GLY A 260 5.99 -0.56 6.74
C GLY A 260 6.35 0.52 5.72
N ASP A 261 6.98 0.07 4.63
CA ASP A 261 7.58 0.88 3.57
C ASP A 261 8.70 1.83 4.05
N SER A 262 9.82 1.19 4.42
CA SER A 262 11.04 1.85 4.86
C SER A 262 11.92 2.35 3.72
N SER A 263 12.13 1.54 2.67
CA SER A 263 13.09 1.84 1.60
C SER A 263 12.49 2.70 0.48
N VAL A 264 13.35 3.45 -0.21
CA VAL A 264 13.00 4.29 -1.37
C VAL A 264 12.20 3.56 -2.48
N HIS A 265 11.54 4.36 -3.31
CA HIS A 265 10.90 3.92 -4.56
C HIS A 265 11.90 3.60 -5.68
N ALA A 266 12.95 2.84 -5.37
CA ALA A 266 13.94 2.38 -6.35
C ALA A 266 13.62 0.95 -6.86
N LEU A 267 12.93 0.86 -8.00
CA LEU A 267 12.49 -0.40 -8.62
C LEU A 267 13.64 -1.35 -9.03
N LEU A 268 14.83 -0.80 -9.31
CA LEU A 268 15.99 -1.54 -9.83
C LEU A 268 17.07 -1.76 -8.77
N GLU A 269 16.78 -1.41 -7.51
CA GLU A 269 17.72 -1.55 -6.42
C GLU A 269 18.00 -3.03 -6.10
N SER A 270 19.15 -3.35 -5.52
CA SER A 270 19.43 -4.73 -5.12
C SER A 270 18.70 -5.08 -3.82
N MET A 271 18.37 -6.36 -3.63
CA MET A 271 17.85 -6.86 -2.34
C MET A 271 18.74 -6.51 -1.14
N LYS A 272 20.06 -6.51 -1.35
CA LYS A 272 21.03 -6.18 -0.30
C LYS A 272 20.87 -4.72 0.15
N LYS A 273 20.79 -3.80 -0.82
CA LYS A 273 20.66 -2.38 -0.55
C LYS A 273 19.29 -2.06 0.09
N LYS A 274 18.19 -2.66 -0.38
CA LYS A 274 16.89 -2.57 0.30
C LYS A 274 16.95 -3.01 1.75
N LEU A 275 17.59 -4.15 2.04
CA LEU A 275 17.77 -4.63 3.40
C LEU A 275 18.57 -3.64 4.25
N GLU A 276 19.65 -3.05 3.70
CA GLU A 276 20.44 -2.03 4.38
C GLU A 276 19.59 -0.79 4.72
N ASP A 277 18.78 -0.30 3.80
CA ASP A 277 17.91 0.87 4.04
C ASP A 277 16.83 0.57 5.06
N ASN A 278 16.18 -0.60 4.98
CA ASN A 278 15.20 -1.03 5.98
C ASN A 278 15.84 -1.13 7.38
N LEU A 279 17.08 -1.62 7.47
CA LEU A 279 17.81 -1.68 8.74
C LEU A 279 18.14 -0.29 9.27
N ARG A 280 18.44 0.69 8.41
CA ARG A 280 18.67 2.09 8.83
C ARG A 280 17.42 2.68 9.46
N VAL A 281 16.27 2.56 8.80
CA VAL A 281 14.98 3.05 9.32
C VAL A 281 14.63 2.36 10.64
N ASN A 282 14.74 1.03 10.69
CA ASN A 282 14.45 0.28 11.91
C ASN A 282 15.37 0.68 13.08
N ASN A 283 16.67 0.87 12.81
CA ASN A 283 17.61 1.33 13.83
C ASN A 283 17.26 2.73 14.34
N LEU A 284 16.91 3.65 13.44
CA LEU A 284 16.50 5.02 13.80
C LEU A 284 15.23 5.03 14.67
N LEU A 285 14.21 4.25 14.27
CA LEU A 285 12.98 4.08 15.05
C LEU A 285 13.26 3.51 16.45
N VAL A 286 14.07 2.46 16.52
CA VAL A 286 14.46 1.83 17.79
C VAL A 286 15.26 2.81 18.64
N GLU A 287 16.23 3.52 18.09
CA GLU A 287 17.04 4.50 18.81
C GLU A 287 16.19 5.60 19.44
N LYS A 288 15.28 6.19 18.67
CA LYS A 288 14.47 7.34 19.10
C LYS A 288 13.31 6.93 20.02
N LEU A 289 12.61 5.84 19.73
CA LEU A 289 11.30 5.55 20.33
C LEU A 289 11.31 4.45 21.40
N ARG A 290 12.29 3.52 21.39
CA ARG A 290 12.26 2.35 22.30
C ARG A 290 12.30 2.71 23.79
N GLY A 291 12.85 3.87 24.11
CA GLY A 291 12.92 4.39 25.49
C GLY A 291 11.56 4.85 26.03
N ILE A 292 10.60 5.11 25.13
CA ILE A 292 9.25 5.55 25.46
C ILE A 292 8.30 4.35 25.52
N GLY A 293 8.27 3.54 24.46
CA GLY A 293 7.31 2.44 24.30
C GLY A 293 7.73 1.43 23.24
N PRO A 294 7.04 0.27 23.16
CA PRO A 294 7.31 -0.73 22.12
C PRO A 294 6.85 -0.23 20.75
N ILE A 295 7.49 -0.76 19.72
CA ILE A 295 7.16 -0.48 18.32
C ILE A 295 6.64 -1.78 17.71
N TYR A 296 5.43 -1.74 17.14
CA TYR A 296 4.78 -2.87 16.50
C TYR A 296 4.78 -2.69 14.98
N PRO A 297 5.67 -3.40 14.26
CA PRO A 297 5.78 -3.24 12.82
C PRO A 297 4.84 -4.17 12.04
N ALA A 298 4.35 -3.69 10.89
CA ALA A 298 3.85 -4.51 9.79
C ALA A 298 4.72 -4.30 8.54
N MET A 299 4.82 -5.30 7.67
CA MET A 299 5.63 -5.19 6.45
C MET A 299 4.85 -4.55 5.32
N GLY A 300 5.46 -3.59 4.65
CA GLY A 300 5.01 -3.01 3.39
C GLY A 300 5.60 -3.67 2.17
N ASN A 301 5.23 -3.19 0.98
CA ASN A 301 5.69 -3.78 -0.28
C ASN A 301 7.14 -3.43 -0.62
N HIS A 302 7.69 -2.32 -0.12
CA HIS A 302 9.05 -1.89 -0.39
C HIS A 302 10.11 -2.60 0.45
N GLU A 303 9.76 -3.37 1.49
CA GLU A 303 10.76 -4.10 2.30
C GLU A 303 11.56 -5.15 1.50
N SER A 304 11.08 -5.59 0.33
CA SER A 304 11.73 -6.64 -0.46
C SER A 304 11.18 -6.80 -1.87
N HIS A 305 12.01 -7.36 -2.76
CA HIS A 305 11.64 -7.71 -4.13
C HIS A 305 10.75 -8.95 -4.22
N ASN A 306 10.97 -9.94 -3.34
CA ASN A 306 10.21 -11.20 -3.25
C ASN A 306 10.15 -11.56 -1.76
N ASN A 307 8.99 -11.67 -1.10
CA ASN A 307 8.98 -12.12 0.30
C ASN A 307 7.86 -13.11 0.63
N HIS A 308 8.27 -14.07 1.44
CA HIS A 308 7.46 -14.88 2.34
C HIS A 308 7.10 -14.06 3.60
N ALA A 309 6.01 -14.46 4.26
CA ALA A 309 5.44 -13.81 5.44
C ALA A 309 6.42 -13.67 6.61
N VAL A 310 6.38 -12.53 7.29
CA VAL A 310 6.90 -12.33 8.65
C VAL A 310 5.69 -11.95 9.50
N HIS A 311 5.53 -12.65 10.61
CA HIS A 311 4.46 -12.42 11.57
C HIS A 311 5.05 -11.84 12.85
N SER A 312 4.43 -10.80 13.39
CA SER A 312 4.68 -10.32 14.74
C SER A 312 3.39 -10.49 15.55
N ILE A 313 3.47 -11.20 16.67
CA ILE A 313 2.47 -11.14 17.74
C ILE A 313 3.17 -10.56 18.94
N SER A 314 2.59 -9.51 19.51
CA SER A 314 2.89 -9.10 20.88
C SER A 314 1.65 -9.32 21.73
N GLN A 315 1.79 -10.14 22.76
CA GLN A 315 0.81 -10.26 23.84
C GLN A 315 1.35 -9.53 25.06
N ARG A 316 0.64 -8.51 25.54
CA ARG A 316 0.94 -7.92 26.86
C ARG A 316 0.11 -8.63 27.91
N ARG A 317 0.70 -9.56 28.68
CA ARG A 317 -0.02 -10.33 29.72
C ARG A 317 -0.75 -9.48 30.78
N CYS A 318 -0.38 -8.22 30.96
CA CYS A 318 -1.03 -7.32 31.92
C CYS A 318 -2.25 -6.57 31.34
N HIS A 319 -2.45 -6.58 30.02
CA HIS A 319 -3.52 -5.83 29.34
C HIS A 319 -4.13 -6.72 28.26
N LYS A 320 -5.45 -6.92 28.28
CA LYS A 320 -6.14 -7.85 27.36
C LYS A 320 -6.20 -7.30 25.93
N VAL A 321 -5.06 -7.14 25.27
CA VAL A 321 -4.94 -6.71 23.86
C VAL A 321 -3.93 -7.58 23.10
N PHE A 322 -4.26 -7.82 21.83
CA PHE A 322 -3.41 -8.47 20.84
C PHE A 322 -3.16 -7.47 19.71
N ILE A 323 -1.91 -7.37 19.26
CA ILE A 323 -1.56 -6.60 18.07
C ILE A 323 -1.08 -7.59 17.01
N ILE A 324 -1.78 -7.65 15.88
CA ILE A 324 -1.56 -8.63 14.82
C ILE A 324 -1.01 -7.92 13.59
N GLY A 325 0.24 -8.22 13.20
CA GLY A 325 0.81 -7.79 11.92
C GLY A 325 0.59 -8.82 10.81
N GLN A 326 -0.25 -8.51 9.84
CA GLN A 326 -0.46 -9.30 8.63
C GLN A 326 0.45 -8.82 7.49
N CYS A 327 0.99 -9.76 6.70
CA CYS A 327 1.75 -9.43 5.51
C CYS A 327 0.81 -9.22 4.30
N GLY A 328 0.46 -7.95 4.04
CA GLY A 328 -0.39 -7.55 2.92
C GLY A 328 0.16 -7.86 1.52
N LYS A 329 1.42 -8.31 1.35
CA LYS A 329 1.96 -8.66 0.02
C LYS A 329 1.20 -9.79 -0.68
N HIS A 330 0.51 -10.66 0.05
CA HIS A 330 -0.28 -11.74 -0.56
C HIS A 330 -1.55 -11.23 -1.25
N SER A 331 -2.06 -10.06 -0.85
CA SER A 331 -3.18 -9.43 -1.53
C SER A 331 -2.75 -8.51 -2.68
N TYR A 332 -1.45 -8.19 -2.78
CA TYR A 332 -0.94 -7.22 -3.74
C TYR A 332 -0.81 -7.81 -5.15
N LYS A 333 -1.54 -7.23 -6.12
CA LYS A 333 -1.56 -7.61 -7.54
C LYS A 333 -0.16 -7.58 -8.18
N VAL A 334 0.71 -6.66 -7.76
CA VAL A 334 2.09 -6.53 -8.28
C VAL A 334 3.05 -7.58 -7.68
N ASN A 335 2.63 -8.27 -6.61
CA ASN A 335 3.36 -9.44 -6.14
C ASN A 335 3.09 -10.62 -7.07
N ILE A 336 4.04 -10.89 -7.96
CA ILE A 336 3.97 -12.00 -8.90
C ILE A 336 3.75 -13.37 -8.22
N PHE A 337 4.26 -13.55 -6.99
CA PHE A 337 4.06 -14.77 -6.23
C PHE A 337 2.68 -14.84 -5.60
N ALA A 338 1.97 -13.72 -5.41
CA ALA A 338 0.57 -13.75 -4.97
C ALA A 338 -0.34 -14.43 -5.99
N VAL A 339 0.03 -14.45 -7.27
CA VAL A 339 -0.67 -15.24 -8.30
C VAL A 339 -0.59 -16.74 -7.98
N LEU A 340 0.61 -17.23 -7.67
CA LEU A 340 0.78 -18.60 -7.16
C LEU A 340 0.07 -18.78 -5.83
N GLY A 341 0.06 -17.69 -5.05
CA GLY A 341 -0.35 -17.69 -3.67
C GLY A 341 -1.85 -17.61 -3.41
N ARG A 342 -2.68 -17.42 -4.45
CA ARG A 342 -4.12 -17.73 -4.36
C ARG A 342 -4.38 -19.19 -4.00
N PHE A 343 -3.37 -20.05 -4.21
CA PHE A 343 -3.30 -21.44 -3.76
C PHE A 343 -2.07 -21.69 -2.87
N ASP A 344 -1.45 -20.65 -2.29
CA ASP A 344 -0.28 -20.83 -1.41
C ASP A 344 -0.74 -21.46 -0.11
N PRO A 345 -0.06 -22.52 0.35
CA PRO A 345 -0.10 -22.91 1.74
C PRO A 345 0.24 -21.75 2.70
N VAL A 346 1.11 -20.81 2.33
CA VAL A 346 1.52 -19.68 3.19
C VAL A 346 0.38 -18.67 3.42
N TRP A 347 -0.39 -18.33 2.39
CA TRP A 347 -1.54 -17.43 2.53
C TRP A 347 -2.65 -18.07 3.36
N ASN A 348 -2.95 -19.35 3.11
CA ASN A 348 -3.92 -20.07 3.94
C ASN A 348 -3.44 -20.16 5.40
N LYS A 349 -2.18 -20.53 5.64
CA LYS A 349 -1.59 -20.51 6.99
C LYS A 349 -1.64 -19.14 7.65
N GLN A 350 -1.50 -18.05 6.88
CA GLN A 350 -1.64 -16.70 7.40
C GLN A 350 -3.09 -16.39 7.81
N LYS A 351 -4.08 -16.75 7.00
CA LYS A 351 -5.50 -16.62 7.36
C LYS A 351 -5.85 -17.45 8.59
N ASP A 352 -5.41 -18.71 8.63
CA ASP A 352 -5.61 -19.62 9.76
C ASP A 352 -4.99 -19.03 11.03
N PHE A 353 -3.75 -18.56 10.95
CA PHE A 353 -3.07 -17.89 12.05
C PHE A 353 -3.81 -16.64 12.55
N VAL A 354 -4.32 -15.80 11.65
CA VAL A 354 -5.10 -14.61 12.01
C VAL A 354 -6.38 -15.04 12.73
N ARG A 355 -7.16 -15.96 12.15
CA ARG A 355 -8.39 -16.49 12.72
C ARG A 355 -8.16 -17.13 14.09
N ASP A 356 -7.21 -18.05 14.22
CA ASP A 356 -6.84 -18.70 15.49
C ASP A 356 -6.44 -17.66 16.55
N THR A 357 -5.79 -16.56 16.14
CA THR A 357 -5.39 -15.49 17.07
C THR A 357 -6.59 -14.69 17.54
N LEU A 358 -7.54 -14.39 16.64
CA LEU A 358 -8.78 -13.69 17.00
C LEU A 358 -9.66 -14.56 17.92
N GLU A 359 -9.77 -15.85 17.66
CA GLU A 359 -10.47 -16.81 18.53
C GLU A 359 -9.84 -16.85 19.92
N ARG A 360 -8.50 -16.97 20.00
CA ARG A 360 -7.78 -16.88 21.28
C ARG A 360 -8.01 -15.54 22.00
N ALA A 361 -8.05 -14.44 21.26
CA ALA A 361 -8.33 -13.13 21.85
C ALA A 361 -9.74 -13.09 22.44
N ARG A 362 -10.74 -13.61 21.71
CA ARG A 362 -12.12 -13.74 22.20
C ARG A 362 -12.20 -14.58 23.47
N ASP A 363 -11.57 -15.77 23.47
CA ASP A 363 -11.53 -16.67 24.64
C ASP A 363 -10.89 -16.02 25.87
N GLN A 364 -9.93 -15.12 25.65
CA GLN A 364 -9.25 -14.38 26.71
C GLN A 364 -9.95 -13.06 27.08
N ASN A 365 -11.09 -12.76 26.46
CA ASN A 365 -11.80 -11.49 26.57
C ASN A 365 -10.86 -10.29 26.30
N ALA A 366 -10.03 -10.45 25.27
CA ALA A 366 -9.06 -9.48 24.79
C ALA A 366 -9.53 -8.83 23.49
N LYS A 367 -9.04 -7.61 23.24
CA LYS A 367 -9.27 -6.86 22.01
C LYS A 367 -8.11 -6.99 21.05
N VAL A 368 -8.34 -6.68 19.77
CA VAL A 368 -7.33 -6.80 18.71
C VAL A 368 -7.18 -5.48 17.96
N ILE A 369 -5.93 -5.04 17.80
CA ILE A 369 -5.52 -4.05 16.80
C ILE A 369 -4.87 -4.80 15.64
N PHE A 370 -5.48 -4.70 14.48
CA PHE A 370 -5.04 -5.37 13.26
C PHE A 370 -4.22 -4.43 12.39
N LEU A 371 -3.02 -4.87 11.99
CA LEU A 371 -2.08 -4.11 11.20
C LEU A 371 -1.83 -4.82 9.87
N SER A 372 -1.87 -4.08 8.77
CA SER A 372 -1.38 -4.54 7.48
C SER A 372 -1.00 -3.32 6.67
N HIS A 373 0.01 -3.42 5.82
CA HIS A 373 0.36 -2.28 4.98
C HIS A 373 -0.70 -2.00 3.90
N MET A 374 -1.09 -3.04 3.16
CA MET A 374 -2.09 -2.97 2.09
C MET A 374 -3.50 -3.07 2.67
N ARG A 375 -4.32 -2.05 2.43
CA ARG A 375 -5.75 -2.07 2.78
C ARG A 375 -6.61 -2.76 1.73
N PRO A 376 -7.79 -3.27 2.10
CA PRO A 376 -8.74 -3.80 1.12
C PRO A 376 -9.22 -2.71 0.15
N ARG A 377 -9.50 -3.13 -1.10
CA ARG A 377 -9.98 -2.27 -2.19
C ARG A 377 -9.05 -1.09 -2.53
N TYR A 378 -7.78 -1.18 -2.17
CA TYR A 378 -6.73 -0.53 -2.94
C TYR A 378 -6.74 -1.11 -4.36
N LEU A 379 -6.60 -0.28 -5.40
CA LEU A 379 -6.64 -0.75 -6.80
C LEU A 379 -5.59 -1.84 -7.08
N GLY A 380 -4.46 -1.80 -6.37
CA GLY A 380 -3.43 -2.81 -6.42
C GLY A 380 -3.71 -4.06 -5.59
N THR A 381 -4.85 -4.21 -4.91
CA THR A 381 -5.22 -5.44 -4.17
C THR A 381 -6.27 -6.29 -4.89
N TYR A 382 -6.20 -7.61 -4.70
CA TYR A 382 -7.19 -8.55 -5.22
C TYR A 382 -8.56 -8.38 -4.53
N PRO A 383 -9.69 -8.43 -5.26
CA PRO A 383 -11.03 -8.39 -4.68
C PRO A 383 -11.29 -9.44 -3.59
N GLU A 384 -10.70 -10.63 -3.71
CA GLU A 384 -10.81 -11.72 -2.76
C GLU A 384 -10.27 -11.33 -1.37
N TYR A 385 -9.31 -10.41 -1.31
CA TYR A 385 -8.79 -9.86 -0.06
C TYR A 385 -9.82 -8.99 0.66
N ALA A 386 -10.57 -8.18 -0.08
CA ALA A 386 -11.67 -7.40 0.46
C ALA A 386 -12.75 -8.30 1.05
N GLN A 387 -13.18 -9.33 0.30
CA GLN A 387 -14.20 -10.29 0.76
C GLN A 387 -13.77 -11.05 2.02
N TYR A 388 -12.49 -11.47 2.07
CA TYR A 388 -11.92 -12.10 3.25
C TYR A 388 -12.00 -11.17 4.47
N LEU A 389 -11.59 -9.90 4.33
CA LEU A 389 -11.63 -8.95 5.43
C LEU A 389 -13.05 -8.55 5.82
N ASP A 390 -13.97 -8.35 4.88
CA ASP A 390 -15.39 -8.10 5.17
C ASP A 390 -15.99 -9.25 6.00
N SER A 391 -15.68 -10.50 5.62
CA SER A 391 -16.13 -11.69 6.35
C SER A 391 -15.49 -11.79 7.74
N LEU A 392 -14.18 -11.51 7.85
CA LEU A 392 -13.45 -11.53 9.12
C LEU A 392 -13.98 -10.46 10.08
N MET A 393 -14.24 -9.25 9.58
CA MET A 393 -14.81 -8.15 10.36
C MET A 393 -16.23 -8.47 10.82
N ALA A 394 -17.08 -9.01 9.95
CA ALA A 394 -18.43 -9.42 10.31
C ALA A 394 -18.46 -10.49 11.41
N GLU A 395 -17.46 -11.38 11.43
CA GLU A 395 -17.35 -12.47 12.40
C GLU A 395 -16.69 -12.06 13.72
N PHE A 396 -15.75 -11.11 13.70
CA PHE A 396 -14.94 -10.69 14.86
C PHE A 396 -15.11 -9.21 15.24
N GLU A 397 -16.27 -8.60 14.93
CA GLU A 397 -16.60 -7.22 15.29
C GLU A 397 -16.56 -6.94 16.80
N ASP A 398 -16.77 -7.97 17.62
CA ASP A 398 -16.69 -7.91 19.08
C ASP A 398 -15.24 -7.87 19.59
N VAL A 399 -14.27 -8.27 18.77
CA VAL A 399 -12.85 -8.43 19.14
C VAL A 399 -11.96 -7.37 18.48
N ILE A 400 -12.12 -7.13 17.19
CA ILE A 400 -11.28 -6.21 16.42
C ILE A 400 -11.74 -4.77 16.67
N VAL A 401 -10.91 -3.97 17.33
CA VAL A 401 -11.23 -2.57 17.68
C VAL A 401 -10.65 -1.56 16.70
N LEU A 402 -9.56 -1.90 16.00
CA LEU A 402 -8.93 -1.06 15.00
C LEU A 402 -8.30 -1.89 13.89
N GLN A 403 -8.38 -1.39 12.65
CA GLN A 403 -7.56 -1.85 11.54
C GLN A 403 -6.77 -0.68 10.96
N LEU A 404 -5.45 -0.80 10.94
CA LEU A 404 -4.53 0.28 10.58
C LEU A 404 -3.67 -0.12 9.38
N TYR A 405 -3.64 0.78 8.40
CA TYR A 405 -3.02 0.59 7.10
C TYR A 405 -2.19 1.80 6.65
N GLY A 406 -1.46 1.63 5.55
CA GLY A 406 -0.63 2.63 4.90
C GLY A 406 -0.76 2.54 3.38
N HIS A 407 0.37 2.58 2.68
CA HIS A 407 0.54 2.30 1.25
C HIS A 407 0.01 3.35 0.29
N ASP A 408 -1.19 3.86 0.55
CA ASP A 408 -1.86 4.80 -0.36
C ASP A 408 -1.24 6.19 -0.30
N HIS A 409 -0.43 6.48 0.73
CA HIS A 409 0.11 7.79 1.12
C HIS A 409 -0.97 8.84 1.44
N ASP A 410 -2.25 8.47 1.30
CA ASP A 410 -3.41 9.32 1.43
C ASP A 410 -4.13 9.07 2.76
N ASP A 411 -4.68 10.12 3.35
CA ASP A 411 -5.53 10.03 4.53
C ASP A 411 -6.93 9.53 4.15
N SER A 412 -7.15 8.23 4.27
CA SER A 412 -8.40 7.62 3.80
C SER A 412 -8.89 6.52 4.73
N PHE A 413 -10.16 6.16 4.54
CA PHE A 413 -10.78 5.06 5.27
C PHE A 413 -11.68 4.25 4.34
N LEU A 414 -12.07 3.07 4.79
CA LEU A 414 -13.02 2.19 4.12
C LEU A 414 -13.97 1.58 5.16
N VAL A 415 -15.27 1.66 4.88
CA VAL A 415 -16.33 1.04 5.66
C VAL A 415 -16.53 -0.41 5.20
N HIS A 416 -16.46 -1.34 6.14
CA HIS A 416 -16.75 -2.75 5.94
C HIS A 416 -18.23 -3.02 6.18
N ARG A 417 -18.84 -3.81 5.29
CA ARG A 417 -20.24 -4.21 5.35
C ARG A 417 -20.35 -5.73 5.32
N ASP A 418 -21.35 -6.26 6.00
CA ASP A 418 -21.60 -7.70 5.99
C ASP A 418 -21.99 -8.15 4.58
N MET A 419 -21.25 -9.11 4.03
CA MET A 419 -21.49 -9.68 2.70
C MET A 419 -22.88 -10.33 2.57
N LYS A 420 -23.49 -10.78 3.68
CA LYS A 420 -24.83 -11.37 3.71
C LYS A 420 -25.94 -10.34 3.87
N ASN A 421 -25.63 -9.19 4.45
CA ASN A 421 -26.55 -8.08 4.69
C ASN A 421 -25.79 -6.76 4.60
N THR A 422 -25.71 -6.21 3.40
CA THR A 422 -24.86 -5.04 3.12
C THR A 422 -25.30 -3.76 3.84
N SER A 423 -26.53 -3.71 4.36
CA SER A 423 -26.99 -2.61 5.23
C SER A 423 -26.31 -2.65 6.61
N ARG A 424 -25.79 -3.81 7.05
CA ARG A 424 -25.06 -3.96 8.31
C ARG A 424 -23.60 -3.56 8.15
N VAL A 425 -23.19 -2.53 8.88
CA VAL A 425 -21.80 -2.07 8.96
C VAL A 425 -21.07 -2.86 10.04
N VAL A 426 -19.90 -3.40 9.73
CA VAL A 426 -19.18 -4.36 10.60
C VAL A 426 -17.77 -3.92 10.97
N GLY A 427 -17.28 -2.80 10.43
CA GLY A 427 -15.95 -2.31 10.77
C GLY A 427 -15.45 -1.18 9.87
N THR A 428 -14.24 -0.72 10.16
CA THR A 428 -13.55 0.31 9.37
C THR A 428 -12.08 -0.06 9.19
N SER A 429 -11.54 0.20 8.01
CA SER A 429 -10.10 0.22 7.71
C SER A 429 -9.61 1.67 7.66
N LEU A 430 -8.58 2.01 8.42
CA LEU A 430 -7.99 3.35 8.44
C LEU A 430 -6.61 3.33 7.78
N SER A 431 -6.43 4.10 6.71
CA SER A 431 -5.14 4.30 6.07
C SER A 431 -4.55 5.62 6.53
N ALA A 432 -3.31 5.57 7.03
CA ALA A 432 -2.59 6.78 7.39
C ALA A 432 -1.90 7.37 6.15
N PRO A 433 -1.78 8.71 6.08
CA PRO A 433 -0.90 9.34 5.12
C PRO A 433 0.58 9.02 5.41
N SER A 434 1.44 9.27 4.43
CA SER A 434 2.85 8.91 4.48
C SER A 434 3.73 9.93 5.22
N VAL A 435 4.86 9.46 5.74
CA VAL A 435 5.98 10.32 6.13
C VAL A 435 6.75 10.79 4.91
N THR A 436 6.86 9.98 3.85
CA THR A 436 7.42 10.45 2.58
C THR A 436 6.53 11.51 1.94
N PRO A 437 7.10 12.59 1.38
CA PRO A 437 6.33 13.52 0.56
C PRO A 437 6.11 12.98 -0.85
N PHE A 438 6.75 11.87 -1.24
CA PHE A 438 6.66 11.34 -2.60
C PHE A 438 5.28 10.80 -2.95
N TYR A 439 4.84 11.05 -4.19
CA TYR A 439 3.76 10.31 -4.83
C TYR A 439 3.99 10.23 -6.35
N ASP A 440 3.98 9.02 -6.93
CA ASP A 440 4.45 8.81 -8.31
C ASP A 440 3.57 9.41 -9.43
N LEU A 441 2.31 9.75 -9.16
CA LEU A 441 1.36 10.20 -10.20
C LEU A 441 0.93 11.65 -10.18
N ARG A 442 1.09 12.27 -9.02
CA ARG A 442 0.53 13.58 -8.73
C ARG A 442 1.49 14.22 -7.75
N LYS A 443 1.37 15.52 -7.59
CA LYS A 443 2.11 16.20 -6.53
C LYS A 443 1.76 15.51 -5.21
N GLY A 444 2.81 15.16 -4.49
CA GLY A 444 2.77 14.40 -3.25
C GLY A 444 1.99 15.03 -2.10
N VAL A 445 2.09 14.39 -0.95
CA VAL A 445 1.44 14.82 0.29
C VAL A 445 2.46 15.47 1.22
N ASN A 446 1.98 16.24 2.18
CA ASN A 446 2.84 16.71 3.26
C ASN A 446 3.21 15.52 4.16
N PRO A 447 4.46 15.42 4.64
CA PRO A 447 4.87 14.41 5.61
C PRO A 447 3.98 14.42 6.85
N ALA A 448 3.49 13.26 7.28
CA ALA A 448 2.45 13.21 8.30
C ALA A 448 2.54 12.00 9.24
N ILE A 449 1.95 12.14 10.43
CA ILE A 449 1.77 11.07 11.42
C ILE A 449 0.41 11.18 12.09
N ARG A 450 -0.08 10.07 12.65
CA ARG A 450 -1.36 10.03 13.35
C ARG A 450 -1.20 9.60 14.80
N VAL A 451 -1.84 10.29 15.72
CA VAL A 451 -1.85 10.00 17.15
C VAL A 451 -3.24 9.57 17.57
N PHE A 452 -3.39 8.35 18.09
CA PHE A 452 -4.66 7.80 18.53
C PHE A 452 -4.82 7.87 20.04
N THR A 453 -6.06 8.02 20.48
CA THR A 453 -6.45 7.88 21.89
C THR A 453 -7.50 6.77 22.03
N LEU A 454 -7.26 5.84 22.95
CA LEU A 454 -8.14 4.73 23.28
C LEU A 454 -8.57 4.81 24.74
N GLU A 455 -9.74 4.26 25.07
CA GLU A 455 -10.17 3.99 26.45
C GLU A 455 -9.39 2.79 27.01
N ALA A 456 -8.77 2.93 28.18
CA ALA A 456 -7.81 1.95 28.69
C ALA A 456 -8.43 0.61 29.07
N GLU A 457 -9.66 0.63 29.59
CA GLU A 457 -10.36 -0.57 30.04
C GLU A 457 -10.87 -1.41 28.88
N THR A 458 -11.44 -0.77 27.85
CA THR A 458 -12.14 -1.45 26.76
C THR A 458 -11.35 -1.50 25.46
N TRP A 459 -10.26 -0.74 25.35
CA TRP A 459 -9.49 -0.51 24.12
C TRP A 459 -10.32 0.13 23.00
N ARG A 460 -11.48 0.71 23.32
CA ARG A 460 -12.34 1.40 22.38
C ARG A 460 -11.63 2.65 21.84
N PRO A 461 -11.57 2.87 20.53
CA PRO A 461 -11.06 4.10 19.96
C PRO A 461 -11.94 5.29 20.33
N LEU A 462 -11.31 6.32 20.89
CA LEU A 462 -11.97 7.57 21.25
C LEU A 462 -11.83 8.58 20.12
N ASP A 463 -10.61 8.80 19.65
CA ASP A 463 -10.30 9.74 18.56
C ASP A 463 -8.91 9.49 17.97
N TYR A 464 -8.60 10.18 16.87
CA TYR A 464 -7.23 10.43 16.44
C TYR A 464 -6.99 11.88 16.04
N THR A 465 -5.75 12.31 16.23
CA THR A 465 -5.23 13.61 15.79
C THR A 465 -4.24 13.40 14.67
N GLN A 466 -4.41 14.14 13.59
CA GLN A 466 -3.50 14.15 12.44
C GLN A 466 -2.51 15.31 12.60
N TYR A 467 -1.22 15.01 12.49
CA TYR A 467 -0.15 16.01 12.42
C TYR A 467 0.55 15.92 11.08
N TYR A 468 1.07 17.06 10.63
CA TYR A 468 1.79 17.15 9.35
C TYR A 468 2.92 18.18 9.42
N VAL A 469 3.84 18.08 8.47
CA VAL A 469 4.85 19.10 8.18
C VAL A 469 4.38 19.86 6.97
N ASP A 470 4.20 21.17 7.08
CA ASP A 470 4.02 22.01 5.90
C ASP A 470 5.36 22.12 5.17
N LEU A 471 5.52 21.34 4.10
CA LEU A 471 6.81 21.19 3.43
C LEU A 471 7.23 22.46 2.69
N GLU A 472 6.27 23.19 2.11
CA GLU A 472 6.55 24.45 1.40
C GLU A 472 6.98 25.53 2.38
N GLU A 473 6.23 25.70 3.48
CA GLU A 473 6.61 26.63 4.54
C GLU A 473 7.96 26.26 5.14
N SER A 474 8.17 24.99 5.49
CA SER A 474 9.40 24.52 6.12
C SER A 474 10.63 24.78 5.25
N ASN A 475 10.52 24.53 3.94
CA ASN A 475 11.59 24.81 2.99
C ASN A 475 11.83 26.32 2.82
N SER A 476 10.77 27.15 2.85
CA SER A 476 10.88 28.60 2.71
C SER A 476 11.49 29.29 3.94
N GLU A 477 11.13 28.82 5.13
CA GLU A 477 11.60 29.36 6.41
C GLU A 477 12.91 28.70 6.90
N ASN A 478 13.33 27.62 6.23
CA ASN A 478 14.42 26.76 6.64
C ASN A 478 14.25 26.26 8.10
N ASN A 479 13.01 25.98 8.48
CA ASN A 479 12.64 25.52 9.82
C ASN A 479 11.53 24.47 9.71
N ILE A 480 11.75 23.27 10.27
CA ILE A 480 10.80 22.18 10.20
C ILE A 480 10.07 22.01 11.53
N THR A 481 8.75 22.08 11.49
CA THR A 481 7.89 21.83 12.66
C THR A 481 6.67 21.02 12.26
N LEU A 482 6.22 20.15 13.17
CA LEU A 482 4.96 19.44 12.99
C LEU A 482 3.82 20.29 13.51
N LYS A 483 2.80 20.43 12.69
CA LYS A 483 1.59 21.21 12.94
C LYS A 483 0.42 20.28 13.15
N PHE A 484 -0.49 20.71 14.01
CA PHE A 484 -1.82 20.12 14.09
C PHE A 484 -2.54 20.33 12.76
N GLN A 485 -3.09 19.26 12.19
CA GLN A 485 -3.96 19.35 11.02
C GLN A 485 -5.41 19.36 11.47
N TYR A 486 -5.88 18.26 12.06
CA TYR A 486 -7.25 18.11 12.52
C TYR A 486 -7.35 17.01 13.59
N GLN A 487 -8.45 17.05 14.35
CA GLN A 487 -8.89 15.97 15.23
C GLN A 487 -10.17 15.36 14.63
N PHE A 488 -10.20 14.04 14.45
CA PHE A 488 -11.17 13.40 13.56
C PHE A 488 -12.63 13.62 13.94
N THR A 489 -12.99 13.42 15.20
CA THR A 489 -14.40 13.59 15.61
C THR A 489 -14.87 15.04 15.53
N GLU A 490 -13.99 16.00 15.84
CA GLU A 490 -14.29 17.44 15.74
C GLU A 490 -14.42 17.90 14.29
N GLU A 491 -13.44 17.58 13.46
CA GLU A 491 -13.36 17.97 12.04
C GLU A 491 -14.62 17.56 11.26
N TYR A 492 -15.12 16.34 11.54
CA TYR A 492 -16.28 15.79 10.86
C TYR A 492 -17.55 15.82 11.71
N ASN A 493 -17.56 16.53 12.85
CA ASN A 493 -18.72 16.60 13.75
C ASN A 493 -19.36 15.22 14.01
N LEU A 494 -18.53 14.26 14.44
CA LEU A 494 -18.92 12.88 14.75
C LEU A 494 -18.95 12.68 16.26
N THR A 495 -19.82 11.79 16.73
CA THR A 495 -19.94 11.49 18.17
C THR A 495 -18.88 10.53 18.67
N ASP A 496 -18.34 9.68 17.79
CA ASP A 496 -17.34 8.67 18.11
C ASP A 496 -16.66 8.14 16.85
N MET A 497 -15.71 7.22 17.05
CA MET A 497 -15.05 6.46 15.99
C MET A 497 -15.74 5.12 15.67
N SER A 498 -17.05 4.96 15.95
CA SER A 498 -17.74 3.71 15.66
C SER A 498 -17.86 3.47 14.14
N PRO A 499 -17.96 2.20 13.69
CA PRO A 499 -18.22 1.92 12.28
C PRO A 499 -19.48 2.62 11.73
N ALA A 500 -20.50 2.82 12.57
CA ALA A 500 -21.71 3.56 12.19
C ALA A 500 -21.42 5.06 11.93
N SER A 501 -20.58 5.70 12.75
CA SER A 501 -20.14 7.09 12.52
C SER A 501 -19.32 7.22 11.23
N PHE A 502 -18.44 6.25 10.94
CA PHE A 502 -17.71 6.20 9.67
C PHE A 502 -18.63 5.98 8.47
N ALA A 503 -19.66 5.13 8.60
CA ALA A 503 -20.65 4.93 7.54
C ALA A 503 -21.47 6.20 7.28
N SER A 504 -21.91 6.89 8.34
CA SER A 504 -22.56 8.19 8.24
C SER A 504 -21.65 9.21 7.55
N LEU A 505 -20.38 9.30 7.94
CA LEU A 505 -19.42 10.18 7.26
C LEU A 505 -19.27 9.82 5.78
N SER A 506 -19.15 8.53 5.46
CA SER A 506 -19.03 8.02 4.09
C SER A 506 -20.26 8.36 3.22
N ASP A 507 -21.46 8.39 3.81
CA ASP A 507 -22.68 8.89 3.17
C ASP A 507 -22.62 10.41 2.98
N ARG A 508 -22.25 11.16 4.01
CA ARG A 508 -22.19 12.63 3.94
C ARG A 508 -21.15 13.12 2.93
N ILE A 509 -19.91 12.62 2.93
CA ILE A 509 -18.88 13.07 1.96
C ILE A 509 -19.27 12.74 0.51
N TYR A 510 -20.12 11.74 0.30
CA TYR A 510 -20.62 11.38 -1.02
C TYR A 510 -21.70 12.38 -1.50
N THR A 511 -22.59 12.82 -0.61
CA THR A 511 -23.74 13.66 -0.98
C THR A 511 -23.53 15.16 -0.75
N ASP A 512 -22.94 15.53 0.38
CA ASP A 512 -22.76 16.91 0.83
C ASP A 512 -21.46 17.51 0.31
N TRP A 513 -21.53 18.75 -0.14
CA TRP A 513 -20.39 19.45 -0.74
C TRP A 513 -19.37 19.90 0.30
N VAL A 514 -19.81 20.34 1.47
CA VAL A 514 -18.92 20.87 2.51
C VAL A 514 -18.12 19.73 3.13
N ASP A 515 -18.79 18.64 3.50
CA ASP A 515 -18.13 17.42 3.99
C ASP A 515 -17.14 16.86 2.95
N PHE A 516 -17.51 16.88 1.67
CA PHE A 516 -16.61 16.48 0.59
C PHE A 516 -15.35 17.35 0.52
N GLN A 517 -15.47 18.68 0.59
CA GLN A 517 -14.32 19.58 0.52
C GLN A 517 -13.36 19.38 1.71
N ILE A 518 -13.91 19.19 2.90
CA ILE A 518 -13.13 18.86 4.10
C ILE A 518 -12.37 17.56 3.86
N TYR A 519 -13.06 16.50 3.42
CA TYR A 519 -12.45 15.22 3.12
C TYR A 519 -11.37 15.31 2.05
N GLU A 520 -11.61 16.02 0.95
CA GLU A 520 -10.63 16.20 -0.14
C GLU A 520 -9.36 16.94 0.32
N ASN A 521 -9.50 17.92 1.21
CA ASN A 521 -8.36 18.62 1.82
C ASN A 521 -7.56 17.69 2.73
N ASN A 522 -8.24 16.92 3.58
CA ASN A 522 -7.59 16.01 4.52
C ASN A 522 -6.94 14.81 3.82
N LEU A 523 -7.58 14.26 2.78
CA LEU A 523 -7.09 13.15 1.97
C LEU A 523 -5.66 13.36 1.45
N GLN A 524 -5.29 14.61 1.18
CA GLN A 524 -3.97 14.99 0.64
C GLN A 524 -3.09 15.71 1.66
N VAL A 525 -3.43 15.67 2.95
CA VAL A 525 -2.66 16.34 4.01
C VAL A 525 -2.46 17.83 3.70
N LEU A 526 -3.55 18.48 3.28
CA LEU A 526 -3.59 19.89 2.89
C LEU A 526 -2.69 20.26 1.70
N THR A 527 -2.16 19.29 0.94
CA THR A 527 -1.50 19.63 -0.32
C THR A 527 -2.54 19.93 -1.41
N GLY A 528 -2.22 20.91 -2.26
CA GLY A 528 -2.94 21.16 -3.50
C GLY A 528 -2.53 20.19 -4.62
N GLY A 529 -2.13 18.97 -4.29
CA GLY A 529 -1.42 18.09 -5.21
C GLY A 529 -2.30 17.41 -6.27
N ARG A 530 -3.62 17.43 -6.07
CA ARG A 530 -4.63 17.06 -7.07
C ARG A 530 -5.43 18.30 -7.41
N GLU A 531 -5.82 18.40 -8.68
CA GLU A 531 -6.83 19.37 -9.09
C GLU A 531 -8.10 19.14 -8.27
N LYS A 532 -8.54 20.16 -7.55
CA LYS A 532 -9.71 20.09 -6.68
C LYS A 532 -10.94 19.78 -7.53
N CYS A 533 -11.74 18.80 -7.12
CA CYS A 533 -13.01 18.54 -7.77
C CYS A 533 -13.90 19.79 -7.68
N SER A 534 -14.64 20.11 -8.74
CA SER A 534 -15.70 21.12 -8.67
C SER A 534 -17.00 20.50 -8.13
N MET A 535 -17.94 21.35 -7.68
CA MET A 535 -19.23 20.89 -7.15
C MET A 535 -20.02 20.03 -8.16
N ASP A 536 -19.95 20.43 -9.42
CA ASP A 536 -20.65 19.78 -10.54
C ASP A 536 -19.89 18.58 -11.12
N ASP A 537 -18.61 18.40 -10.77
CA ASP A 537 -17.82 17.24 -11.18
C ASP A 537 -18.14 16.01 -10.31
N LEU A 538 -19.33 15.46 -10.52
CA LEU A 538 -19.79 14.25 -9.84
C LEU A 538 -18.85 13.06 -10.08
N ARG A 539 -18.15 13.01 -11.21
CA ARG A 539 -17.22 11.92 -11.52
C ARG A 539 -16.01 11.97 -10.61
N CYS A 540 -15.36 13.13 -10.51
CA CYS A 540 -14.25 13.35 -9.60
C CYS A 540 -14.65 13.05 -8.16
N ARG A 541 -15.80 13.60 -7.71
CA ARG A 541 -16.32 13.37 -6.35
C ARG A 541 -16.56 11.89 -6.04
N ARG A 542 -17.18 11.14 -6.97
CA ARG A 542 -17.42 9.69 -6.80
C ARG A 542 -16.13 8.89 -6.78
N LEU A 543 -15.16 9.22 -7.64
CA LEU A 543 -13.85 8.56 -7.64
C LEU A 543 -13.16 8.68 -6.28
N LEU A 544 -13.30 9.81 -5.57
CA LEU A 544 -12.67 9.99 -4.27
C LEU A 544 -13.44 9.36 -3.11
N THR A 545 -14.77 9.30 -3.22
CA THR A 545 -15.63 8.91 -2.09
C THR A 545 -16.07 7.45 -2.15
N CYS A 546 -16.23 6.84 -3.34
CA CYS A 546 -16.70 5.46 -3.47
C CYS A 546 -15.76 4.44 -2.84
N HIS A 547 -14.46 4.72 -2.78
CA HIS A 547 -13.50 3.86 -2.08
C HIS A 547 -13.70 3.80 -0.56
N THR A 548 -14.44 4.76 0.02
CA THR A 548 -14.77 4.77 1.44
C THR A 548 -16.01 3.91 1.76
N ARG A 549 -16.86 3.65 0.76
CA ARG A 549 -18.21 3.10 0.95
C ARG A 549 -18.26 1.58 0.97
N THR A 550 -17.43 0.96 0.15
CA THR A 550 -17.49 -0.48 -0.08
C THR A 550 -16.20 -1.01 -0.68
N ALA A 551 -15.86 -2.22 -0.25
CA ALA A 551 -14.76 -3.00 -0.80
C ALA A 551 -15.23 -4.00 -1.88
N GLU A 552 -16.55 -4.21 -1.99
CA GLU A 552 -17.14 -5.16 -2.92
C GLU A 552 -17.14 -4.59 -4.35
N PRO A 553 -16.60 -5.31 -5.35
CA PRO A 553 -16.42 -4.81 -6.71
C PRO A 553 -17.68 -4.27 -7.39
N ARG A 554 -18.82 -4.98 -7.32
CA ARG A 554 -20.05 -4.57 -8.00
C ARG A 554 -20.64 -3.33 -7.37
N ALA A 555 -20.68 -3.31 -6.05
CA ALA A 555 -21.14 -2.18 -5.26
C ALA A 555 -20.26 -0.95 -5.53
N TYR A 556 -18.94 -1.13 -5.62
CA TYR A 556 -18.05 -0.03 -5.97
C TYR A 556 -18.32 0.49 -7.39
N ALA A 557 -18.50 -0.40 -8.37
CA ALA A 557 -18.79 0.00 -9.75
C ALA A 557 -20.14 0.73 -9.89
N ALA A 558 -21.17 0.25 -9.19
CA ALA A 558 -22.47 0.93 -9.11
C ALA A 558 -22.33 2.30 -8.43
N CYS A 559 -21.41 2.47 -7.48
CA CYS A 559 -21.18 3.74 -6.80
C CYS A 559 -20.64 4.78 -7.78
N LEU A 560 -19.66 4.40 -8.59
CA LEU A 560 -19.11 5.28 -9.63
C LEU A 560 -20.18 5.71 -10.64
N ARG A 561 -21.11 4.81 -10.99
CA ARG A 561 -22.25 5.12 -11.86
C ARG A 561 -23.33 5.98 -11.18
N GLY A 562 -23.29 6.10 -9.86
CA GLY A 562 -24.29 6.84 -9.08
C GLY A 562 -25.58 6.08 -8.84
N GLU A 563 -25.52 4.76 -8.95
CA GLU A 563 -26.64 3.88 -8.65
C GLU A 563 -26.86 3.81 -7.13
N SER A 564 -28.11 3.66 -6.71
CA SER A 564 -28.43 3.38 -5.30
C SER A 564 -27.84 2.02 -4.94
N LEU A 565 -27.15 1.98 -3.81
CA LEU A 565 -26.31 0.85 -3.42
C LEU A 565 -26.71 0.16 -2.14
N PHE A 566 -27.49 0.83 -1.30
CA PHE A 566 -27.88 0.41 0.03
C PHE A 566 -29.20 1.06 0.40
#